data_AF-A0A3D3XIL4-F1
#
_entry.id   AF-A0A3D3XIL4-F1
#
_cell.length_a   1.000
_cell.length_b   1.000
_cell.length_c   1.000
_cell.angle_alpha   90.00
_cell.angle_beta   90.00
_cell.angle_gamma   90.00
#
_symmetry.space_group_name_H-M   'P 1'
#
loop_
_entity.id
_entity.type
_entity.pdbx_description
1 polymer ?
#
loop_
_entity_poly.entity_id
_entity_poly.type
_entity_poly.pdbx_seq_one_letter_code
_entity_poly.pdbx_strand_id
1 'polypeptide(L)'
;MIPKCSPCNTAQQKGAQTGFTLVETMVAGLVLIMVMSGIGRMTTSAVAGGGNLEERRRIEEAIENHIQLVQQADSLLTYDRIPSLHRTGEEGITRACRKPAEYLGTVLSQGGAINTGEWLVNQTEEDSGSSVSEINENSDERVQLVPAFEDPSIKTTEIETICGPDNDKAILNVLYEFEAPESNVGKETRELQLSPNFQSYCPPYEAVNQ
;
A
#
# COMPACT_ATOMS: atom_id res chain seq x y z
N MET A 1 35.50 -42.94 6.61
CA MET A 1 35.18 -43.60 7.90
C MET A 1 33.69 -43.41 8.15
N ILE A 2 32.92 -44.49 8.12
CA ILE A 2 31.46 -44.49 8.27
C ILE A 2 31.17 -45.11 9.65
N PRO A 3 30.41 -44.47 10.55
CA PRO A 3 30.08 -45.08 11.82
C PRO A 3 29.05 -46.19 11.60
N LYS A 4 29.35 -47.40 12.11
CA LYS A 4 28.38 -48.50 12.23
C LYS A 4 27.45 -48.19 13.39
N CYS A 5 26.14 -48.23 13.16
CA CYS A 5 25.16 -48.29 14.24
C CYS A 5 25.12 -49.71 14.82
N SER A 6 25.23 -49.81 16.15
CA SER A 6 24.93 -51.04 16.89
C SER A 6 23.44 -51.38 16.79
N PRO A 7 23.04 -52.66 16.75
CA PRO A 7 21.63 -53.02 16.83
C PRO A 7 21.09 -52.61 18.20
N CYS A 8 20.04 -51.80 18.19
CA CYS A 8 19.26 -51.51 19.39
C CYS A 8 18.55 -52.80 19.80
N ASN A 9 18.94 -53.37 20.94
CA ASN A 9 18.22 -54.49 21.56
C ASN A 9 16.83 -53.97 21.94
N THR A 10 15.83 -54.27 21.12
CA THR A 10 14.43 -54.12 21.51
C THR A 10 14.15 -55.20 22.54
N ALA A 11 14.27 -54.87 23.82
CA ALA A 11 13.59 -55.64 24.86
C ALA A 11 12.09 -55.56 24.56
N GLN A 12 11.56 -56.57 23.88
CA GLN A 12 10.14 -56.79 23.72
C GLN A 12 9.54 -56.94 25.12
N GLN A 13 9.04 -55.85 25.69
CA GLN A 13 8.02 -55.95 26.72
C GLN A 13 6.80 -56.56 26.03
N LYS A 14 6.58 -57.86 26.24
CA LYS A 14 5.27 -58.49 26.05
C LYS A 14 4.33 -57.92 27.11
N GLY A 15 3.85 -56.69 26.89
CA GLY A 15 2.66 -56.19 27.53
C GLY A 15 1.48 -57.00 26.98
N ALA A 16 0.71 -57.63 27.88
CA ALA A 16 -0.51 -58.32 27.51
C ALA A 16 -1.39 -57.37 26.69
N GLN A 17 -1.71 -57.74 25.45
CA GLN A 17 -2.66 -56.99 24.63
C GLN A 17 -4.07 -57.35 25.10
N THR A 18 -4.46 -56.81 26.24
CA THR A 18 -5.86 -56.73 26.65
C THR A 18 -6.54 -55.68 25.77
N GLY A 19 -7.44 -56.15 24.90
CA GLY A 19 -8.29 -55.27 24.10
C GLY A 19 -9.19 -54.41 24.99
N PHE A 20 -9.60 -53.26 24.46
CA PHE A 20 -10.49 -52.34 25.16
C PHE A 20 -11.86 -52.99 25.41
N THR A 21 -12.37 -52.80 26.61
CA THR A 21 -13.75 -53.23 26.92
C THR A 21 -14.74 -52.30 26.23
N LEU A 22 -15.92 -52.81 25.89
CA LEU A 22 -16.97 -52.02 25.23
C LEU A 22 -17.33 -50.75 26.04
N VAL A 23 -17.34 -50.87 27.37
CA VAL A 23 -17.63 -49.75 28.28
C VAL A 23 -16.55 -48.66 28.21
N GLU A 24 -15.28 -49.03 28.14
CA GLU A 24 -14.16 -48.08 28.09
C GLU A 24 -14.21 -47.22 26.81
N THR A 25 -14.48 -47.85 25.66
CA THR A 25 -14.65 -47.12 24.39
C THR A 25 -15.86 -46.19 24.39
N MET A 26 -16.95 -46.59 25.06
CA MET A 26 -18.15 -45.76 25.20
C MET A 26 -17.89 -44.54 26.09
N VAL A 27 -17.19 -44.72 27.21
CA VAL A 27 -16.81 -43.61 28.10
C VAL A 27 -15.82 -42.67 27.40
N ALA A 28 -14.81 -43.21 26.72
CA ALA A 28 -13.83 -42.42 25.97
C ALA A 28 -14.49 -41.60 24.84
N GLY A 29 -15.45 -42.17 24.12
CA GLY A 29 -16.22 -41.47 23.10
C GLY A 29 -17.04 -40.31 23.66
N LEU A 30 -17.70 -40.49 24.81
CA LEU A 30 -18.46 -39.42 25.46
C LEU A 30 -17.55 -38.27 25.95
N VAL A 31 -16.40 -38.60 26.53
CA VAL A 31 -15.41 -37.59 26.95
C VAL A 31 -14.88 -36.82 25.74
N LEU A 32 -14.56 -37.50 24.64
CA LEU A 32 -14.05 -36.86 23.43
C LEU A 32 -15.09 -35.95 22.77
N ILE A 33 -16.37 -36.34 22.74
CA ILE A 33 -17.46 -35.50 22.25
C ILE A 33 -17.62 -34.24 23.12
N MET A 34 -17.52 -34.37 24.45
CA MET A 34 -17.60 -33.21 25.36
C MET A 34 -16.41 -32.26 25.18
N VAL A 35 -15.21 -32.80 25.01
CA VAL A 35 -14.00 -31.98 24.77
C VAL A 35 -14.09 -31.24 23.43
N MET A 36 -14.49 -31.93 22.35
CA MET A 36 -14.60 -31.32 21.02
C MET A 36 -15.71 -30.27 20.93
N SER A 37 -16.81 -30.44 21.67
CA SER A 37 -17.87 -29.42 21.76
C SER A 37 -17.43 -28.17 22.53
N GLY A 38 -16.55 -28.31 23.54
CA GLY A 38 -15.89 -27.18 24.20
C GLY A 38 -14.91 -26.44 23.28
N ILE A 39 -14.03 -27.18 22.60
CA ILE A 39 -13.02 -26.62 21.69
C ILE A 39 -13.67 -25.92 20.48
N GLY A 40 -14.77 -26.47 19.95
CA GLY A 40 -15.50 -25.87 18.82
C GLY A 40 -15.99 -24.45 19.12
N ARG A 41 -16.51 -24.21 20.33
CA ARG A 41 -16.93 -22.85 20.73
C ARG A 41 -15.74 -21.92 20.97
N MET A 42 -14.68 -22.40 21.59
CA MET A 42 -13.47 -21.59 21.86
C MET A 42 -12.78 -21.17 20.55
N THR A 43 -12.72 -22.05 19.55
CA THR A 43 -12.15 -21.76 18.23
C THR A 43 -12.99 -20.76 17.45
N THR A 44 -14.33 -20.85 17.49
CA THR A 44 -15.19 -19.84 16.84
C THR A 44 -15.08 -18.46 17.47
N SER A 45 -14.89 -18.37 18.79
CA SER A 45 -14.76 -17.08 19.50
C SER A 45 -13.45 -16.36 19.20
N ALA A 46 -12.40 -17.08 18.79
CA ALA A 46 -11.14 -16.47 18.38
C ALA A 46 -11.21 -15.85 16.97
N VAL A 47 -12.15 -16.30 16.12
CA VAL A 47 -12.35 -15.81 14.75
C VAL A 47 -13.38 -14.67 14.70
N ALA A 48 -14.30 -14.60 15.68
CA ALA A 48 -15.24 -13.50 15.83
C ALA A 48 -14.55 -12.23 16.39
N GLY A 49 -13.61 -11.68 15.63
CA GLY A 49 -12.98 -10.40 15.93
C GLY A 49 -14.03 -9.30 16.01
N GLY A 50 -13.99 -8.52 17.10
CA GLY A 50 -14.97 -7.47 17.40
C GLY A 50 -15.04 -6.35 16.34
N GLY A 51 -16.00 -5.43 16.51
CA GLY A 51 -16.29 -4.36 15.53
C GLY A 51 -15.06 -3.59 15.05
N ASN A 52 -14.11 -3.30 15.95
CA ASN A 52 -12.89 -2.55 15.64
C ASN A 52 -11.95 -3.34 14.70
N LEU A 53 -11.94 -4.67 14.76
CA LEU A 53 -11.13 -5.51 13.85
C LEU A 53 -11.72 -5.53 12.44
N GLU A 54 -13.05 -5.53 12.32
CA GLU A 54 -13.72 -5.42 11.02
C GLU A 54 -13.56 -4.01 10.42
N GLU A 55 -13.62 -2.97 11.25
CA GLU A 55 -13.36 -1.60 10.81
C GLU A 55 -11.90 -1.43 10.36
N ARG A 56 -10.94 -1.96 11.12
CA ARG A 56 -9.53 -1.99 10.74
C ARG A 56 -9.36 -2.70 9.41
N ARG A 57 -9.98 -3.88 9.24
CA ARG A 57 -9.91 -4.65 8.00
C ARG A 57 -10.36 -3.82 6.79
N ARG A 58 -11.41 -3.00 6.94
CA ARG A 58 -11.90 -2.12 5.86
C ARG A 58 -10.95 -0.98 5.54
N ILE A 59 -10.36 -0.33 6.56
CA ILE A 59 -9.35 0.71 6.36
C ILE A 59 -8.14 0.13 5.62
N GLU A 60 -7.64 -1.01 6.08
CA GLU A 60 -6.50 -1.71 5.49
C GLU A 60 -6.77 -2.13 4.04
N GLU A 61 -7.97 -2.64 3.75
CA GLU A 61 -8.38 -2.99 2.39
C GLU A 61 -8.45 -1.77 1.47
N ALA A 62 -8.98 -0.64 1.95
CA ALA A 62 -9.06 0.60 1.19
C ALA A 62 -7.66 1.16 0.87
N ILE A 63 -6.76 1.20 1.86
CA ILE A 63 -5.37 1.63 1.69
C ILE A 63 -4.63 0.70 0.72
N GLU A 64 -4.73 -0.62 0.92
CA GLU A 64 -4.07 -1.61 0.06
C GLU A 64 -4.52 -1.50 -1.39
N ASN A 65 -5.84 -1.36 -1.62
CA ASN A 65 -6.37 -1.16 -2.97
C ASN A 65 -5.85 0.14 -3.60
N HIS A 66 -5.82 1.24 -2.84
CA HIS A 66 -5.29 2.51 -3.34
C HIS A 66 -3.79 2.44 -3.63
N ILE A 67 -2.99 1.78 -2.79
CA ILE A 67 -1.57 1.53 -3.07
C ILE A 67 -1.39 0.81 -4.40
N GLN A 68 -2.22 -0.19 -4.69
CA GLN A 68 -2.18 -0.91 -5.97
C GLN A 68 -2.52 0.00 -7.15
N LEU A 69 -3.51 0.88 -7.01
CA LEU A 69 -3.86 1.87 -8.05
C LEU A 69 -2.73 2.87 -8.28
N VAL A 70 -2.09 3.36 -7.22
CA VAL A 70 -0.96 4.29 -7.30
C VAL A 70 0.25 3.62 -7.97
N GLN A 71 0.57 2.38 -7.61
CA GLN A 71 1.65 1.61 -8.27
C GLN A 71 1.33 1.31 -9.73
N GLN A 72 0.08 1.00 -10.03
CA GLN A 72 -0.38 0.84 -11.41
C GLN A 72 -0.25 2.15 -12.18
N ALA A 73 -0.64 3.28 -11.59
CA ALA A 73 -0.52 4.60 -12.19
C ALA A 73 0.96 4.93 -12.51
N ASP A 74 1.88 4.67 -11.59
CA ASP A 74 3.32 4.81 -11.84
C ASP A 74 3.79 3.92 -13.00
N SER A 75 3.39 2.64 -13.02
CA SER A 75 3.72 1.74 -14.13
C SER A 75 3.13 2.16 -15.47
N LEU A 76 1.96 2.80 -15.47
CA LEU A 76 1.28 3.27 -16.69
C LEU A 76 1.83 4.60 -17.19
N LEU A 77 2.38 5.43 -16.29
CA LEU A 77 2.97 6.70 -16.63
C LEU A 77 4.33 6.48 -17.29
N THR A 78 4.30 6.18 -18.59
CA THR A 78 5.51 6.03 -19.42
C THR A 78 5.91 7.35 -20.06
N TYR A 79 7.18 7.47 -20.45
CA TYR A 79 7.71 8.67 -21.12
C TYR A 79 6.86 9.09 -22.33
N ASP A 80 6.37 8.13 -23.11
CA ASP A 80 5.56 8.39 -24.30
C ASP A 80 4.17 8.96 -24.00
N ARG A 81 3.60 8.64 -22.83
CA ARG A 81 2.30 9.19 -22.40
C ARG A 81 2.40 10.62 -21.91
N ILE A 82 3.58 11.07 -21.51
CA ILE A 82 3.80 12.44 -21.04
C ILE A 82 3.70 13.38 -22.26
N PRO A 83 2.85 14.43 -22.22
CA PRO A 83 2.75 15.40 -23.30
C PRO A 83 4.10 16.04 -23.62
N SER A 84 4.36 16.32 -24.89
CA SER A 84 5.64 16.91 -25.33
C SER A 84 5.97 18.22 -24.61
N LEU A 85 4.95 19.03 -24.30
CA LEU A 85 5.11 20.27 -23.54
C LEU A 85 5.76 20.03 -22.16
N HIS A 86 5.36 18.98 -21.44
CA HIS A 86 5.88 18.66 -20.11
C HIS A 86 7.17 17.83 -20.16
N ARG A 87 7.43 17.21 -21.32
CA ARG A 87 8.65 16.44 -21.61
C ARG A 87 9.83 17.35 -21.95
N THR A 88 9.59 18.38 -22.75
CA THR A 88 10.62 19.26 -23.33
C THR A 88 10.34 20.75 -23.06
N GLY A 89 9.73 21.09 -21.93
CA GLY A 89 9.35 22.47 -21.57
C GLY A 89 10.44 23.49 -21.91
N GLU A 90 10.03 24.58 -22.57
CA GLU A 90 10.92 25.62 -23.13
C GLU A 90 11.75 26.36 -22.07
N GLU A 91 11.37 26.28 -20.80
CA GLU A 91 12.18 26.78 -19.70
C GLU A 91 12.56 25.62 -18.80
N GLY A 92 13.86 25.28 -18.79
CA GLY A 92 14.41 24.01 -18.27
C GLY A 92 14.13 23.66 -16.80
N ILE A 93 13.27 24.40 -16.10
CA ILE A 93 12.80 24.22 -14.73
C ILE A 93 11.57 23.28 -14.68
N THR A 94 10.77 23.19 -15.75
CA THR A 94 9.46 22.50 -15.77
C THR A 94 9.42 21.18 -16.54
N ARG A 95 10.41 20.30 -16.31
CA ARG A 95 10.51 19.00 -17.00
C ARG A 95 10.16 17.84 -16.09
N ALA A 96 9.23 16.98 -16.52
CA ALA A 96 8.95 15.70 -15.88
C ALA A 96 10.23 14.86 -15.69
N CYS A 97 11.16 14.92 -16.66
CA CYS A 97 12.44 14.21 -16.58
C CYS A 97 13.48 14.81 -15.63
N ARG A 98 13.37 16.11 -15.27
CA ARG A 98 14.30 16.75 -14.33
C ARG A 98 13.87 16.50 -12.88
N LYS A 99 12.56 16.46 -12.65
CA LYS A 99 11.96 16.20 -11.34
C LYS A 99 10.81 15.18 -11.47
N PRO A 100 11.15 13.90 -11.65
CA PRO A 100 10.15 12.88 -11.92
C PRO A 100 9.20 12.66 -10.74
N ALA A 101 9.70 12.74 -9.51
CA ALA A 101 8.89 12.56 -8.31
C ALA A 101 7.85 13.67 -8.13
N GLU A 102 8.24 14.92 -8.35
CA GLU A 102 7.34 16.07 -8.30
C GLU A 102 6.23 15.94 -9.36
N TYR A 103 6.62 15.56 -10.57
CA TYR A 103 5.66 15.33 -11.65
C TYR A 103 4.65 14.22 -11.32
N LEU A 104 5.12 13.04 -10.88
CA LEU A 104 4.22 11.96 -10.47
C LEU A 104 3.27 12.41 -9.34
N GLY A 105 3.79 13.13 -8.34
CA GLY A 105 2.97 13.67 -7.25
C GLY A 105 1.83 14.57 -7.73
N THR A 106 2.09 15.46 -8.69
CA THR A 106 1.05 16.32 -9.29
C THR A 106 0.02 15.54 -10.11
N VAL A 107 0.42 14.47 -10.78
CA VAL A 107 -0.51 13.59 -11.52
C VAL A 107 -1.42 12.86 -10.55
N LEU A 108 -0.87 12.35 -9.45
CA LEU A 108 -1.64 11.61 -8.45
C LEU A 108 -2.61 12.53 -7.70
N SER A 109 -2.19 13.73 -7.30
CA SER A 109 -3.06 14.70 -6.60
C SER A 109 -4.21 15.23 -7.47
N GLN A 110 -4.09 15.13 -8.79
CA GLN A 110 -5.14 15.51 -9.75
C GLN A 110 -5.97 14.31 -10.23
N GLY A 111 -5.92 13.17 -9.53
CA GLY A 111 -6.71 11.98 -9.87
C GLY A 111 -6.32 11.35 -11.21
N GLY A 112 -5.06 11.48 -11.61
CA GLY A 112 -4.52 10.88 -12.82
C GLY A 112 -4.63 11.71 -14.11
N ALA A 113 -5.12 12.94 -14.01
CA ALA A 113 -5.17 13.91 -15.11
C ALA A 113 -4.21 15.07 -14.85
N ILE A 114 -3.78 15.74 -15.91
CA ILE A 114 -3.01 16.99 -15.82
C ILE A 114 -3.59 18.06 -16.73
N ASN A 115 -3.50 19.31 -16.30
CA ASN A 115 -3.75 20.45 -17.17
C ASN A 115 -2.55 20.64 -18.11
N THR A 116 -2.82 20.77 -19.40
CA THR A 116 -1.80 21.02 -20.43
C THR A 116 -1.29 22.46 -20.44
N GLY A 117 -1.96 23.38 -19.73
CA GLY A 117 -1.67 24.82 -19.78
C GLY A 117 -0.59 25.31 -18.82
N GLU A 118 -0.41 24.68 -17.65
CA GLU A 118 0.50 25.22 -16.63
C GLU A 118 0.86 24.15 -15.60
N TRP A 119 2.11 23.67 -15.62
CA TRP A 119 2.66 22.87 -14.53
C TRP A 119 3.05 23.81 -13.39
N LEU A 120 2.11 24.09 -12.47
CA LEU A 120 2.40 24.88 -11.27
C LEU A 120 3.35 24.10 -10.35
N VAL A 121 4.59 24.57 -10.29
CA VAL A 121 5.50 24.27 -9.18
C VAL A 121 4.98 25.02 -7.96
N ASN A 122 4.19 24.37 -7.11
CA ASN A 122 3.96 24.90 -5.77
C ASN A 122 5.27 24.75 -4.99
N GLN A 123 6.06 25.82 -4.99
CA GLN A 123 7.25 25.95 -4.16
C GLN A 123 6.84 25.83 -2.69
N THR A 124 7.23 24.75 -2.03
CA THR A 124 7.58 24.81 -0.62
C THR A 124 8.95 25.47 -0.53
N GLU A 125 8.95 26.80 -0.54
CA GLU A 125 9.90 27.57 0.26
C GLU A 125 9.07 28.37 1.26
N GLU A 126 9.34 28.16 2.54
CA GLU A 126 8.80 28.98 3.63
C GLU A 126 9.22 30.44 3.41
N ASP A 127 8.36 31.27 2.82
CA ASP A 127 8.15 32.61 3.36
C ASP A 127 6.84 33.26 2.88
N SER A 128 6.08 33.70 3.87
CA SER A 128 5.07 34.77 3.85
C SER A 128 4.41 35.18 2.51
N GLY A 129 3.17 34.72 2.33
CA GLY A 129 2.07 35.57 1.86
C GLY A 129 1.53 35.32 0.45
N SER A 130 0.27 34.89 0.41
CA SER A 130 -0.77 35.41 -0.49
C SER A 130 -0.54 35.27 -2.01
N SER A 131 -1.19 34.32 -2.64
CA SER A 131 -2.57 34.45 -3.16
C SER A 131 -2.84 33.26 -4.07
N VAL A 132 -3.96 32.59 -3.81
CA VAL A 132 -4.57 31.64 -4.73
C VAL A 132 -4.89 32.41 -6.01
N SER A 133 -4.13 32.18 -7.08
CA SER A 133 -4.49 32.67 -8.40
C SER A 133 -5.69 31.86 -8.90
N GLU A 134 -6.82 32.56 -9.00
CA GLU A 134 -8.04 32.13 -9.66
C GLU A 134 -7.71 31.54 -11.03
N ILE A 135 -8.08 30.27 -11.24
CA ILE A 135 -7.96 29.60 -12.53
C ILE A 135 -9.07 30.17 -13.43
N ASN A 136 -8.69 30.96 -14.44
CA ASN A 136 -9.61 31.41 -15.47
C ASN A 136 -10.04 30.21 -16.35
N GLU A 137 -11.34 29.91 -16.33
CA GLU A 137 -12.03 28.82 -17.06
C GLU A 137 -12.03 28.97 -18.60
N ASN A 138 -10.87 29.11 -19.25
CA ASN A 138 -10.86 29.22 -20.72
C ASN A 138 -9.60 28.66 -21.40
N SER A 139 -9.26 27.40 -21.07
CA SER A 139 -8.72 26.39 -22.01
C SER A 139 -8.36 25.10 -21.26
N ASP A 140 -9.37 24.44 -20.65
CA ASP A 140 -9.20 23.18 -19.91
C ASP A 140 -9.07 21.98 -20.84
N GLU A 141 -7.94 21.85 -21.54
CA GLU A 141 -7.60 20.59 -22.19
C GLU A 141 -6.88 19.69 -21.17
N ARG A 142 -7.68 19.02 -20.32
CA ARG A 142 -7.20 18.02 -19.36
C ARG A 142 -6.80 16.76 -20.10
N VAL A 143 -5.55 16.33 -19.93
CA VAL A 143 -5.06 15.06 -20.48
C VAL A 143 -5.06 14.01 -19.37
N GLN A 144 -5.87 12.97 -19.55
CA GLN A 144 -5.89 11.80 -18.68
C GLN A 144 -4.66 10.93 -18.99
N LEU A 145 -3.71 10.83 -18.06
CA LEU A 145 -2.47 10.05 -18.26
C LEU A 145 -2.60 8.62 -17.77
N VAL A 146 -3.29 8.46 -16.64
CA VAL A 146 -3.53 7.19 -15.94
C VAL A 146 -5.02 7.08 -15.64
N PRO A 147 -5.58 5.89 -15.35
CA PRO A 147 -6.98 5.75 -15.00
C PRO A 147 -7.35 6.69 -13.85
N ALA A 148 -8.56 7.24 -13.86
CA ALA A 148 -9.03 8.02 -12.72
C ALA A 148 -9.14 7.09 -11.50
N PHE A 149 -8.56 7.51 -10.38
CA PHE A 149 -8.72 6.87 -9.09
C PHE A 149 -9.04 7.95 -8.06
N GLU A 150 -9.93 7.62 -7.14
CA GLU A 150 -10.37 8.51 -6.07
C GLU A 150 -9.51 8.29 -4.83
N ASP A 151 -9.39 9.33 -4.00
CA ASP A 151 -8.79 9.18 -2.68
C ASP A 151 -9.53 8.12 -1.87
N PRO A 152 -8.82 7.31 -1.07
CA PRO A 152 -9.39 6.16 -0.37
C PRO A 152 -10.30 6.52 0.81
N SER A 153 -10.86 7.74 0.86
CA SER A 153 -11.68 8.22 1.97
C SER A 153 -12.85 7.27 2.26
N ILE A 154 -12.87 6.69 3.45
CA ILE A 154 -13.98 5.84 3.91
C ILE A 154 -14.96 6.67 4.75
N LYS A 155 -16.23 6.25 4.78
CA LYS A 155 -17.28 6.99 5.51
C LYS A 155 -17.03 7.19 7.01
N THR A 156 -16.16 6.38 7.61
CA THR A 156 -15.93 6.38 9.07
C THR A 156 -14.65 7.10 9.46
N THR A 157 -13.68 7.21 8.55
CA THR A 157 -12.36 7.80 8.79
C THR A 157 -11.90 8.50 7.52
N GLU A 158 -11.60 9.79 7.63
CA GLU A 158 -10.96 10.53 6.55
C GLU A 158 -9.50 10.08 6.45
N ILE A 159 -9.10 9.61 5.28
CA ILE A 159 -7.72 9.24 4.99
C ILE A 159 -7.11 10.42 4.26
N GLU A 160 -6.12 11.07 4.88
CA GLU A 160 -5.38 12.16 4.25
C GLU A 160 -4.23 11.57 3.43
N THR A 161 -4.26 11.76 2.11
CA THR A 161 -3.18 11.37 1.19
C THR A 161 -2.27 12.57 0.92
N ILE A 162 -1.04 12.53 1.43
CA ILE A 162 -0.05 13.60 1.21
C ILE A 162 1.02 13.08 0.25
N CYS A 163 1.09 13.69 -0.94
CA CYS A 163 2.08 13.38 -1.97
C CYS A 163 3.18 14.45 -1.99
N GLY A 164 4.43 14.07 -1.73
CA GLY A 164 5.56 15.01 -1.73
C GLY A 164 6.85 14.41 -2.29
N PRO A 165 7.64 15.15 -3.09
CA PRO A 165 8.94 14.69 -3.55
C PRO A 165 9.99 14.73 -2.42
N ASP A 166 10.83 13.71 -2.37
CA ASP A 166 12.08 13.74 -1.62
C ASP A 166 13.15 14.45 -2.47
N ASN A 167 13.52 15.67 -2.06
CA ASN A 167 14.45 16.54 -2.77
C ASN A 167 15.83 15.91 -3.00
N ASP A 168 16.23 14.94 -2.16
CA ASP A 168 17.54 14.31 -2.22
C ASP A 168 17.52 13.00 -3.03
N LYS A 169 16.34 12.42 -3.31
CA LYS A 169 16.26 11.03 -3.83
C LYS A 169 15.47 10.82 -5.11
N ALA A 170 14.82 11.84 -5.69
CA ALA A 170 13.92 11.64 -6.83
C ALA A 170 12.86 10.54 -6.56
N ILE A 171 12.49 10.40 -5.28
CA ILE A 171 11.47 9.49 -4.77
C ILE A 171 10.23 10.32 -4.45
N LEU A 172 9.06 9.79 -4.77
CA LEU A 172 7.79 10.32 -4.33
C LEU A 172 7.36 9.59 -3.06
N ASN A 173 7.02 10.34 -2.01
CA ASN A 173 6.44 9.80 -0.79
C ASN A 173 4.94 10.04 -0.82
N VAL A 174 4.17 8.97 -0.61
CA VAL A 174 2.72 9.00 -0.42
C VAL A 174 2.46 8.60 1.02
N LEU A 175 2.05 9.56 1.85
CA LEU A 175 1.71 9.35 3.24
C LEU A 175 0.18 9.23 3.37
N TYR A 176 -0.26 8.16 4.00
CA TYR A 176 -1.64 7.97 4.43
C TYR A 176 -1.72 8.18 5.93
N GLU A 177 -2.53 9.13 6.37
CA GLU A 177 -2.84 9.35 7.78
C GLU A 177 -4.29 8.98 8.06
N PHE A 178 -4.54 8.18 9.09
CA PHE A 178 -5.89 7.75 9.49
C PHE A 178 -6.00 7.52 10.99
N GLU A 179 -7.22 7.60 11.53
CA GLU A 179 -7.48 7.23 12.93
C GLU A 179 -7.64 5.72 13.08
N ALA A 180 -6.91 5.14 14.03
CA ALA A 180 -6.99 3.74 14.39
C ALA A 180 -8.33 3.45 15.08
N PRO A 181 -9.04 2.37 14.70
CA PRO A 181 -10.31 2.01 15.32
C PRO A 181 -10.15 1.49 16.75
N GLU A 182 -8.92 1.22 17.20
CA GLU A 182 -8.63 0.90 18.60
C GLU A 182 -8.54 2.15 19.47
N SER A 183 -9.27 2.16 20.59
CA SER A 183 -9.36 3.29 21.53
C SER A 183 -8.03 3.77 22.14
N ASN A 184 -6.95 3.01 21.98
CA ASN A 184 -5.66 3.23 22.64
C ASN A 184 -4.52 3.57 21.66
N VAL A 185 -4.78 3.56 20.34
CA VAL A 185 -3.73 3.69 19.32
C VAL A 185 -3.70 5.09 18.69
N GLY A 186 -4.83 5.80 18.66
CA GLY A 186 -4.89 7.19 18.18
C GLY A 186 -4.76 7.28 16.66
N LYS A 187 -3.74 7.99 16.16
CA LYS A 187 -3.48 8.13 14.72
C LYS A 187 -2.42 7.15 14.25
N GLU A 188 -2.69 6.47 13.15
CA GLU A 188 -1.74 5.61 12.44
C GLU A 188 -1.34 6.25 11.10
N THR A 189 -0.12 5.94 10.65
CA THR A 189 0.38 6.39 9.35
C THR A 189 0.90 5.21 8.53
N ARG A 190 0.76 5.31 7.21
CA ARG A 190 1.38 4.41 6.24
C ARG A 190 2.13 5.22 5.21
N GLU A 191 3.37 4.82 4.93
CA GLU A 191 4.22 5.49 3.96
C GLU A 191 4.48 4.56 2.78
N LEU A 192 4.24 5.06 1.58
CA LEU A 192 4.60 4.41 0.32
C LEU A 192 5.62 5.28 -0.41
N GLN A 193 6.79 4.70 -0.68
CA GLN A 193 7.85 5.34 -1.45
C GLN A 193 7.83 4.81 -2.88
N LEU A 194 7.79 5.71 -3.86
CA LEU A 194 7.72 5.40 -5.29
C LEU A 194 8.89 6.05 -6.02
N SER A 195 9.51 5.29 -6.93
CA SER A 195 10.49 5.83 -7.86
C SER A 195 9.86 5.84 -9.25
N PRO A 196 9.60 7.02 -9.85
CA PRO A 196 8.81 7.08 -11.05
C PRO A 196 9.42 6.30 -12.22
N ASN A 197 8.66 5.37 -12.80
CA ASN A 197 9.20 4.41 -13.77
C ASN A 197 9.78 5.08 -15.03
N PHE A 198 9.09 6.11 -15.54
CA PHE A 198 9.49 6.83 -16.75
C PHE A 198 10.86 7.52 -16.64
N GLN A 199 11.40 7.74 -15.44
CA GLN A 199 12.70 8.35 -15.23
C GLN A 199 13.80 7.61 -16.00
N SER A 200 13.70 6.28 -16.12
CA SER A 200 14.66 5.45 -16.84
C SER A 200 14.67 5.67 -18.35
N TYR A 201 13.58 6.21 -18.91
CA TYR A 201 13.42 6.50 -20.34
C TYR A 201 13.68 7.97 -20.68
N CYS A 202 13.92 8.80 -19.66
CA CYS A 202 14.32 10.17 -19.87
C CYS A 202 15.67 10.20 -20.59
N PRO A 203 15.81 11.03 -21.64
CA PRO A 203 17.10 11.19 -22.29
C PRO A 203 18.12 11.65 -21.23
N PRO A 204 19.36 11.12 -21.23
CA PRO A 204 20.40 11.66 -20.39
C PRO A 204 20.43 13.15 -20.69
N TYR A 205 20.33 13.97 -19.64
CA TYR A 205 20.38 15.42 -19.80
C TYR A 205 21.61 15.72 -20.67
N GLU A 206 21.39 16.16 -21.91
CA GLU A 206 22.49 16.83 -22.58
C GLU A 206 22.74 18.07 -21.73
N ALA A 207 23.97 18.21 -21.28
CA ALA A 207 24.46 19.40 -20.63
C ALA A 207 24.28 20.58 -21.59
N VAL A 208 23.11 21.21 -21.55
CA VAL A 208 22.80 22.49 -22.17
C VAL A 208 22.90 23.47 -21.00
N ASN A 209 24.04 24.09 -20.67
CA ASN A 209 24.98 24.87 -21.50
C ASN A 209 26.35 24.97 -20.77
N GLN A 210 27.47 24.62 -21.40
CA GLN A 210 28.49 25.55 -21.95
C GLN A 210 28.03 26.96 -22.30
#